data_AF-A0A7X9IHT3-F1
#
_entry.id   AF-A0A7X9IHT3-F1
#
_cell.length_a   1.000
_cell.length_b   1.000
_cell.length_c   1.000
_cell.angle_alpha   90.00
_cell.angle_beta   90.00
_cell.angle_gamma   90.00
#
_symmetry.space_group_name_H-M   'P 1'
#
loop_
_entity.id
_entity.type
_entity.pdbx_description
1 polymer ?
#
loop_
_entity_poly.entity_id
_entity_poly.type
_entity_poly.pdbx_seq_one_letter_code
_entity_poly.pdbx_strand_id
1 'polypeptide(L)'
;MLEKNPHISLPIERLVPRVLGITPEELSSWPDDARELAVSLAAECFLVRYNPFVNPEEVRQSVDARLSAARPTAWGDYPGTLRSAVDRFWRQYDEDMRFKERVLLRLSEFLPDECLTQHTGSLVECSTDATDLRMELPMLVLSPLSTAHIQGIVRLAGEMGFYVVPRGGGSGLTGGAIPARRRSVILSMSRMKAITSVDAEKKLLCAQTGVITLTAIAAAARKNLLLTVDPASKAASSLGGNIAENAGGPFCFEYGTTLDNIHSYTMVLPDARVIEVRRRDHPRHKILPEETAVFDIYDRDGTLTETISLAGGEIRGPGLGKDVSNKYLGGL
;
A
#
# COMPACT_ATOMS: atom_id res chain seq x y z
N MET A 1 30.36 -12.56 26.70
CA MET A 1 29.28 -11.55 26.72
C MET A 1 28.06 -12.23 26.15
N LEU A 2 26.89 -12.15 26.78
CA LEU A 2 25.67 -12.59 26.10
C LEU A 2 25.49 -11.72 24.86
N GLU A 3 25.69 -12.29 23.67
CA GLU A 3 25.32 -11.64 22.42
C GLU A 3 23.82 -11.35 22.50
N LYS A 4 23.48 -10.08 22.67
CA LYS A 4 22.08 -9.64 22.60
C LYS A 4 21.68 -9.69 21.15
N ASN A 5 21.15 -10.85 20.72
CA ASN A 5 20.51 -10.95 19.42
C ASN A 5 19.33 -9.95 19.36
N PRO A 6 19.10 -9.33 18.20
CA PRO A 6 17.96 -8.43 18.04
C PRO A 6 16.66 -9.20 18.29
N HIS A 7 15.74 -8.61 19.06
CA HIS A 7 14.43 -9.20 19.27
C HIS A 7 13.61 -9.10 17.97
N ILE A 8 13.42 -10.23 17.30
CA ILE A 8 12.61 -10.35 16.09
C ILE A 8 11.32 -11.09 16.44
N SER A 9 10.17 -10.45 16.21
CA SER A 9 8.85 -11.03 16.51
C SER A 9 8.40 -12.09 15.50
N LEU A 10 9.19 -12.36 14.45
CA LEU A 10 8.93 -13.45 13.50
C LEU A 10 9.36 -14.79 14.10
N PRO A 11 8.49 -15.82 14.06
CA PRO A 11 8.88 -17.17 14.43
C PRO A 11 10.09 -17.65 13.62
N ILE A 12 10.98 -18.40 14.26
CA ILE A 12 12.22 -18.92 13.65
C ILE A 12 11.92 -19.73 12.39
N GLU A 13 10.82 -20.49 12.42
CA GLU A 13 10.31 -21.33 11.34
C GLU A 13 9.89 -20.52 10.10
N ARG A 14 9.76 -19.19 10.23
CA ARG A 14 9.52 -18.27 9.12
C ARG A 14 10.73 -17.41 8.79
N LEU A 15 11.56 -17.07 9.77
CA LEU A 15 12.70 -16.19 9.61
C LEU A 15 13.78 -16.81 8.71
N VAL A 16 14.26 -18.01 9.05
CA VAL A 16 15.35 -18.67 8.32
C VAL A 16 14.94 -19.01 6.88
N PRO A 17 13.76 -19.60 6.60
CA PRO A 17 13.32 -19.82 5.23
C PRO A 17 13.16 -18.55 4.42
N ARG A 18 12.67 -17.46 5.04
CA ARG A 18 12.46 -16.18 4.34
C ARG A 18 13.78 -15.50 3.94
N VAL A 19 14.80 -15.59 4.78
CA VAL A 19 16.05 -14.84 4.62
C VAL A 19 17.12 -15.67 3.93
N LEU A 20 17.30 -16.92 4.36
CA LEU A 20 18.35 -17.82 3.90
C LEU A 20 17.85 -18.86 2.88
N GLY A 21 16.54 -19.06 2.76
CA GLY A 21 15.96 -20.04 1.84
C GLY A 21 16.13 -21.49 2.27
N ILE A 22 16.55 -21.73 3.52
CA ILE A 22 16.70 -23.06 4.12
C ILE A 22 15.34 -23.47 4.68
N THR A 23 14.83 -24.65 4.33
CA THR A 23 13.47 -25.06 4.76
C THR A 23 13.44 -25.42 6.25
N PRO A 24 12.26 -25.36 6.91
CA PRO A 24 12.14 -25.79 8.30
C PRO A 24 12.58 -27.25 8.52
N GLU A 25 12.29 -28.13 7.57
CA GLU A 25 12.68 -29.55 7.61
C GLU A 25 14.20 -29.71 7.53
N GLU A 26 14.83 -29.03 6.56
CA GLU A 26 16.28 -29.01 6.42
C GLU A 26 16.93 -28.48 7.71
N LEU A 27 16.48 -27.32 8.19
CA LEU A 27 17.00 -26.70 9.41
C LEU A 27 16.85 -27.62 10.64
N SER A 28 15.72 -28.31 10.79
CA SER A 28 15.46 -29.19 11.93
C SER A 28 16.43 -30.36 12.03
N SER A 29 16.99 -30.80 10.89
CA SER A 29 17.95 -31.90 10.82
C SER A 29 19.38 -31.51 11.23
N TRP A 30 19.65 -30.22 11.38
CA TRP A 30 21.00 -29.72 11.70
C TRP A 30 21.31 -29.82 13.19
N PRO A 31 22.60 -29.94 13.57
CA PRO A 31 23.07 -29.79 14.95
C PRO A 31 22.65 -28.46 15.56
N ASP A 32 22.41 -28.46 16.88
CA ASP A 32 21.92 -27.31 17.62
C ASP A 32 22.73 -26.03 17.35
N ASP A 33 24.07 -26.10 17.46
CA ASP A 33 24.94 -24.95 17.22
C ASP A 33 24.85 -24.40 15.78
N ALA A 34 24.64 -25.28 14.78
CA ALA A 34 24.49 -24.88 13.39
C ALA A 34 23.13 -24.20 13.15
N ARG A 35 22.07 -24.66 13.83
CA ARG A 35 20.75 -23.99 13.79
C ARG A 35 20.81 -22.63 14.48
N GLU A 36 21.46 -22.54 15.63
CA GLU A 36 21.64 -21.27 16.35
C GLU A 36 22.38 -20.24 15.49
N LEU A 37 23.45 -20.67 14.81
CA LEU A 37 24.15 -19.81 13.87
C LEU A 37 23.24 -19.39 12.70
N ALA A 38 22.50 -20.33 12.09
CA ALA A 38 21.58 -20.02 10.99
C ALA A 38 20.54 -18.97 11.39
N VAL A 39 19.94 -19.12 12.58
CA VAL A 39 18.96 -18.17 13.14
C VAL A 39 19.58 -16.80 13.38
N SER A 40 20.78 -16.77 13.99
CA SER A 40 21.50 -15.53 14.28
C SER A 40 21.85 -14.76 12.99
N LEU A 41 22.38 -15.45 11.97
CA LEU A 41 22.70 -14.84 10.67
C LEU A 41 21.43 -14.36 9.94
N ALA A 42 20.36 -15.16 9.96
CA ALA A 42 19.08 -14.78 9.38
C ALA A 42 18.49 -13.54 10.06
N ALA A 43 18.62 -13.44 11.39
CA ALA A 43 18.13 -12.30 12.17
C ALA A 43 18.80 -10.99 11.75
N GLU A 44 20.13 -10.98 11.62
CA GLU A 44 20.85 -9.79 11.17
C GLU A 44 20.56 -9.41 9.72
N CYS A 45 20.58 -10.39 8.82
CA CYS A 45 20.22 -10.16 7.42
C CYS A 45 18.79 -9.62 7.30
N PHE A 46 17.86 -10.13 8.12
CA PHE A 46 16.49 -9.61 8.20
C PHE A 46 16.47 -8.13 8.62
N LEU A 47 17.26 -7.74 9.63
CA LEU A 47 17.32 -6.35 10.06
C LEU A 47 17.74 -5.41 8.93
N VAL A 48 18.78 -5.74 8.17
CA VAL A 48 19.23 -4.90 7.05
C VAL A 48 18.14 -4.70 6.01
N ARG A 49 17.32 -5.74 5.80
CA ARG A 49 16.27 -5.71 4.78
C ARG A 49 15.04 -4.90 5.20
N TYR A 50 14.67 -4.96 6.48
CA TYR A 50 13.39 -4.44 6.97
C TYR A 50 13.54 -3.29 7.97
N ASN A 51 14.76 -2.93 8.35
CA ASN A 51 15.07 -1.78 9.17
C ASN A 51 16.06 -0.85 8.42
N PRO A 52 15.56 0.21 7.76
CA PRO A 52 16.40 1.08 6.95
C PRO A 52 17.31 2.03 7.77
N PHE A 53 17.32 1.91 9.10
CA PHE A 53 18.29 2.59 9.97
C PHE A 53 19.57 1.77 10.19
N VAL A 54 19.59 0.50 9.79
CA VAL A 54 20.72 -0.41 9.99
C VAL A 54 21.71 -0.26 8.84
N ASN A 55 23.00 -0.11 9.16
CA ASN A 55 24.07 -0.03 8.16
C ASN A 55 24.32 -1.42 7.53
N PRO A 56 24.10 -1.59 6.22
CA PRO A 56 24.28 -2.90 5.57
C PRO A 56 25.71 -3.43 5.63
N GLU A 57 26.70 -2.54 5.59
CA GLU A 57 28.12 -2.92 5.56
C GLU A 57 28.58 -3.48 6.91
N GLU A 58 28.16 -2.85 8.02
CA GLU A 58 28.44 -3.35 9.37
C GLU A 58 27.86 -4.75 9.59
N VAL A 59 26.64 -4.98 9.09
CA VAL A 59 26.01 -6.31 9.18
C VAL A 59 26.70 -7.32 8.27
N ARG A 60 27.13 -6.94 7.07
CA ARG A 60 27.89 -7.81 6.17
C ARG A 60 29.19 -8.28 6.84
N GLN A 61 29.95 -7.36 7.43
CA GLN A 61 31.17 -7.67 8.17
C GLN A 61 30.91 -8.59 9.38
N SER A 62 29.84 -8.31 10.14
CA SER A 62 29.42 -9.11 11.29
C SER A 62 29.07 -10.56 10.89
N VAL A 63 28.25 -10.72 9.86
CA VAL A 63 27.83 -12.00 9.29
C VAL A 63 29.02 -12.80 8.77
N ASP A 64 29.92 -12.15 8.02
CA ASP A 64 31.12 -12.79 7.45
C ASP A 64 32.10 -13.24 8.54
N ALA A 65 32.28 -12.44 9.59
CA ALA A 65 33.12 -12.79 10.73
C ALA A 65 32.61 -14.05 11.45
N ARG A 66 31.29 -14.15 11.69
CA ARG A 66 30.70 -15.33 12.35
C ARG A 66 30.75 -16.58 11.46
N LEU A 67 30.46 -16.43 10.17
CA LEU A 67 30.60 -17.53 9.20
C LEU A 67 32.04 -18.05 9.12
N SER A 68 33.03 -17.18 9.28
CA SER A 68 34.44 -17.54 9.24
C SER A 68 34.94 -18.16 10.56
N ALA A 69 34.35 -17.77 11.68
CA ALA A 69 34.65 -18.33 13.00
C ALA A 69 34.01 -19.72 13.22
N ALA A 70 32.95 -20.05 12.48
CA ALA A 70 32.28 -21.34 12.54
C ALA A 70 33.26 -22.48 12.19
N ARG A 71 33.45 -23.42 13.12
CA ARG A 71 34.43 -24.52 12.97
C ARG A 71 33.77 -25.74 12.29
N PRO A 72 34.23 -26.18 11.10
CA PRO A 72 33.57 -27.22 10.31
C PRO A 72 33.60 -28.63 10.90
N THR A 73 34.50 -28.91 11.85
CA THR A 73 34.91 -30.28 12.20
C THR A 73 33.83 -31.16 12.84
N ALA A 74 32.65 -30.61 13.19
CA ALA A 74 31.50 -31.36 13.71
C ALA A 74 30.20 -31.15 12.91
N TRP A 75 30.19 -30.34 11.85
CA TRP A 75 28.98 -29.83 11.20
C TRP A 75 28.79 -30.27 9.74
N GLY A 76 29.54 -31.26 9.25
CA GLY A 76 29.43 -31.68 7.84
C GLY A 76 29.60 -30.50 6.87
N ASP A 77 28.67 -30.33 5.91
CA ASP A 77 28.68 -29.25 4.91
C ASP A 77 27.75 -28.05 5.25
N TYR A 78 27.16 -28.00 6.46
CA TYR A 78 26.29 -26.88 6.84
C TYR A 78 26.94 -25.49 6.73
N PRO A 79 28.25 -25.30 7.01
CA PRO A 79 28.93 -24.03 6.76
C PRO A 79 28.93 -23.61 5.29
N GLY A 80 29.05 -24.57 4.36
CA GLY A 80 28.99 -24.32 2.92
C GLY A 80 27.59 -23.90 2.48
N THR A 81 26.56 -24.57 3.00
CA THR A 81 25.15 -24.21 2.79
C THR A 81 24.83 -22.81 3.31
N LEU A 82 25.26 -22.49 4.55
CA LEU A 82 25.06 -21.17 5.16
C LEU A 82 25.75 -20.07 4.38
N ARG A 83 27.01 -20.27 3.98
CA ARG A 83 27.76 -19.31 3.17
C ARG A 83 27.04 -19.05 1.84
N SER A 84 26.64 -20.12 1.14
CA SER A 84 25.91 -20.00 -0.12
C SER A 84 24.56 -19.26 0.05
N ALA A 85 23.86 -19.49 1.16
CA ALA A 85 22.60 -18.81 1.48
C ALA A 85 22.80 -17.32 1.76
N VAL A 86 23.81 -16.96 2.55
CA VAL A 86 24.18 -15.57 2.85
C VAL A 86 24.65 -14.83 1.59
N ASP A 87 25.50 -15.46 0.76
CA ASP A 87 25.96 -14.89 -0.50
C ASP A 87 24.79 -14.61 -1.46
N ARG A 88 23.79 -15.50 -1.48
CA ARG A 88 22.55 -15.31 -2.25
C ARG A 88 21.73 -14.14 -1.71
N PHE A 89 21.60 -14.01 -0.40
CA PHE A 89 20.91 -12.90 0.25
C PHE A 89 21.56 -11.56 -0.14
N TRP A 90 22.89 -11.44 0.01
CA TRP A 90 23.60 -10.20 -0.29
C TRP A 90 23.56 -9.83 -1.76
N ARG A 91 23.72 -10.81 -2.66
CA ARG A 91 23.56 -10.59 -4.10
C ARG A 91 22.18 -10.03 -4.44
N GLN A 92 21.13 -10.60 -3.87
CA GLN A 92 19.76 -10.14 -4.09
C GLN A 92 19.52 -8.74 -3.50
N TYR A 93 20.09 -8.46 -2.32
CA TYR A 93 20.05 -7.13 -1.71
C TYR A 93 20.72 -6.08 -2.62
N ASP A 94 21.93 -6.36 -3.12
CA ASP A 94 22.70 -5.47 -3.99
C ASP A 94 22.01 -5.27 -5.36
N GLU A 95 21.35 -6.31 -5.88
CA GLU A 95 20.49 -6.20 -7.07
C GLU A 95 19.29 -5.28 -6.84
N ASP A 96 18.64 -5.37 -5.67
CA ASP A 96 17.49 -4.53 -5.34
C ASP A 96 17.89 -3.06 -5.09
N MET A 97 19.06 -2.81 -4.50
CA MET A 97 19.60 -1.45 -4.36
C MET A 97 19.92 -0.82 -5.71
N ARG A 98 20.63 -1.53 -6.59
CA ARG A 98 20.88 -1.07 -7.97
C ARG A 98 19.58 -0.89 -8.76
N PHE A 99 18.58 -1.74 -8.52
CA PHE A 99 17.27 -1.60 -9.13
C PHE A 99 16.58 -0.31 -8.67
N LYS A 100 16.57 -0.03 -7.36
CA LYS A 100 16.03 1.21 -6.78
C LYS A 100 16.71 2.45 -7.38
N GLU A 101 18.03 2.45 -7.53
CA GLU A 101 18.77 3.57 -8.15
C GLU A 101 18.34 3.82 -9.59
N ARG A 102 18.18 2.76 -10.40
CA ARG A 102 17.68 2.90 -11.78
C ARG A 102 16.26 3.43 -11.82
N VAL A 103 15.38 2.98 -10.93
CA VAL A 103 14.00 3.48 -10.83
C VAL A 103 14.01 4.96 -10.46
N LEU A 104 14.80 5.36 -9.46
CA LEU A 104 14.91 6.75 -9.04
C LEU A 104 15.38 7.67 -10.17
N LEU A 105 16.42 7.25 -10.91
CA LEU A 105 16.93 8.01 -12.06
C LEU A 105 15.82 8.22 -13.10
N ARG A 106 15.11 7.16 -13.49
CA ARG A 106 14.02 7.26 -14.47
C ARG A 106 12.83 8.07 -13.98
N LEU A 107 12.52 8.01 -12.68
CA LEU A 107 11.47 8.84 -12.08
C LEU A 107 11.85 10.33 -12.10
N SER A 108 13.12 10.68 -11.87
CA SER A 108 13.60 12.06 -11.88
C SER A 108 13.54 12.74 -13.26
N GLU A 109 13.39 11.97 -14.34
CA GLU A 109 13.21 12.50 -15.70
C GLU A 109 11.89 13.27 -15.87
N PHE A 110 10.87 12.97 -15.04
CA PHE A 110 9.53 13.58 -15.18
C PHE A 110 8.85 13.96 -13.86
N LEU A 111 9.39 13.54 -12.71
CA LEU A 111 8.91 13.97 -11.40
C LEU A 111 9.87 14.98 -10.78
N PRO A 112 9.35 16.08 -10.20
CA PRO A 112 10.14 16.97 -9.36
C PRO A 112 10.74 16.22 -8.17
N ASP A 113 11.93 16.63 -7.71
CA ASP A 113 12.66 16.00 -6.60
C ASP A 113 11.82 15.91 -5.32
N GLU A 114 11.01 16.92 -5.04
CA GLU A 114 10.15 16.95 -3.85
C GLU A 114 9.03 15.88 -3.86
N CYS A 115 8.80 15.24 -5.01
CA CYS A 115 7.89 14.10 -5.15
C CYS A 115 8.59 12.76 -4.85
N LEU A 116 9.91 12.73 -4.69
CA LEU A 116 10.73 11.51 -4.58
C LEU A 116 11.30 11.37 -3.16
N THR A 117 10.59 10.68 -2.27
CA THR A 117 11.02 10.52 -0.87
C THR A 117 11.75 9.19 -0.64
N GLN A 118 12.97 9.30 -0.11
CA GLN A 118 13.80 8.17 0.35
C GLN A 118 14.04 8.17 1.86
N HIS A 119 13.49 9.15 2.58
CA HIS A 119 13.73 9.32 4.01
C HIS A 119 13.29 8.09 4.80
N THR A 120 14.21 7.57 5.61
CA THR A 120 14.05 6.36 6.43
C THR A 120 12.75 6.35 7.23
N GLY A 121 12.41 7.47 7.88
CA GLY A 121 11.17 7.62 8.64
C GLY A 121 9.91 7.45 7.78
N SER A 122 9.89 8.03 6.57
CA SER A 122 8.76 7.91 5.65
C SER A 122 8.60 6.49 5.10
N LEU A 123 9.71 5.78 4.82
CA LEU A 123 9.67 4.38 4.40
C LEU A 123 9.06 3.50 5.48
N VAL A 124 9.45 3.72 6.76
CA VAL A 124 8.92 2.97 7.90
C VAL A 124 7.44 3.29 8.14
N GLU A 125 7.07 4.58 8.15
CA GLU A 125 5.67 5.02 8.31
C GLU A 125 4.75 4.41 7.24
N CYS A 126 5.24 4.33 6.00
CA CYS A 126 4.46 3.81 4.88
C CYS A 126 4.62 2.29 4.66
N SER A 127 5.31 1.57 5.55
CA SER A 127 5.41 0.10 5.49
C SER A 127 4.20 -0.62 6.09
N THR A 128 3.30 0.12 6.74
CA THR A 128 2.09 -0.39 7.39
C THR A 128 0.92 0.58 7.23
N ASP A 129 -0.30 0.10 7.44
CA ASP A 129 -1.48 0.92 7.74
C ASP A 129 -1.91 0.70 9.21
N ALA A 130 -3.15 1.05 9.57
CA ALA A 130 -3.65 0.91 10.93
C ALA A 130 -3.83 -0.55 11.40
N THR A 131 -3.65 -1.54 10.53
CA THR A 131 -3.56 -2.96 10.94
C THR A 131 -2.28 -3.28 11.70
N ASP A 132 -1.27 -2.41 11.62
CA ASP A 132 0.09 -2.63 12.13
C ASP A 132 0.85 -3.79 11.45
N LEU A 133 0.27 -4.38 10.41
CA LEU A 133 0.89 -5.45 9.63
C LEU A 133 2.05 -4.89 8.78
N ARG A 134 3.24 -5.48 8.96
CA ARG A 134 4.44 -5.14 8.19
C ARG A 134 4.88 -6.34 7.37
N MET A 135 4.75 -6.22 6.05
CA MET A 135 5.12 -7.29 5.11
C MET A 135 6.43 -6.99 4.41
N GLU A 136 6.53 -5.86 3.72
CA GLU A 136 7.75 -5.40 3.06
C GLU A 136 8.05 -3.94 3.39
N LEU A 137 9.31 -3.53 3.20
CA LEU A 137 9.67 -2.12 3.23
C LEU A 137 9.55 -1.56 1.80
N PRO A 138 8.88 -0.42 1.58
CA PRO A 138 8.82 0.17 0.26
C PRO A 138 10.20 0.73 -0.13
N MET A 139 10.52 0.68 -1.43
CA MET A 139 11.79 1.25 -1.94
C MET A 139 11.80 2.77 -1.87
N LEU A 140 10.63 3.38 -2.15
CA LEU A 140 10.41 4.81 -2.32
C LEU A 140 8.98 5.17 -1.88
N VAL A 141 8.81 6.42 -1.42
CA VAL A 141 7.49 7.06 -1.30
C VAL A 141 7.40 8.16 -2.36
N LEU A 142 6.47 8.00 -3.29
CA LEU A 142 6.23 8.92 -4.40
C LEU A 142 5.00 9.77 -4.08
N SER A 143 5.11 11.09 -4.21
CA SER A 143 4.02 12.03 -3.89
C SER A 143 3.66 12.86 -5.13
N PRO A 144 2.85 12.33 -6.06
CA PRO A 144 2.51 13.02 -7.32
C PRO A 144 1.77 14.33 -7.07
N LEU A 145 1.82 15.22 -8.07
CA LEU A 145 1.13 16.52 -8.06
C LEU A 145 -0.05 16.56 -9.04
N SER A 146 -0.12 15.60 -9.97
CA SER A 146 -1.08 15.59 -11.07
C SER A 146 -1.40 14.16 -11.51
N THR A 147 -2.50 14.00 -12.25
CA THR A 147 -2.85 12.74 -12.91
C THR A 147 -1.76 12.28 -13.88
N ALA A 148 -1.10 13.21 -14.58
CA ALA A 148 -0.01 12.89 -15.51
C ALA A 148 1.21 12.27 -14.78
N HIS A 149 1.54 12.75 -13.58
CA HIS A 149 2.58 12.12 -12.75
C HIS A 149 2.22 10.66 -12.41
N ILE A 150 0.96 10.40 -12.04
CA ILE A 150 0.49 9.06 -11.73
C ILE A 150 0.59 8.15 -12.95
N GLN A 151 0.16 8.61 -14.13
CA GLN A 151 0.29 7.85 -15.37
C GLN A 151 1.75 7.50 -15.68
N GLY A 152 2.68 8.46 -15.52
CA GLY A 152 4.10 8.23 -15.72
C GLY A 152 4.66 7.17 -14.77
N ILE A 153 4.28 7.24 -13.49
CA ILE A 153 4.69 6.25 -12.47
C ILE A 153 4.16 4.86 -12.82
N VAL A 154 2.87 4.73 -13.16
CA VAL A 154 2.24 3.44 -13.48
C VAL A 154 2.84 2.83 -14.75
N ARG A 155 3.10 3.66 -15.77
CA ARG A 155 3.77 3.19 -17.00
C ARG A 155 5.18 2.68 -16.70
N LEU A 156 5.97 3.45 -15.96
CA LEU A 156 7.32 3.05 -15.59
C LEU A 156 7.32 1.79 -14.72
N ALA A 157 6.32 1.62 -13.85
CA ALA A 157 6.13 0.41 -13.06
C ALA A 157 5.94 -0.84 -13.93
N GLY A 158 5.14 -0.73 -14.99
CA GLY A 158 4.98 -1.78 -16.00
C GLY A 158 6.26 -2.05 -16.80
N GLU A 159 6.98 -1.00 -17.21
CA GLU A 159 8.24 -1.12 -17.97
C GLU A 159 9.37 -1.76 -17.16
N MET A 160 9.50 -1.40 -15.88
CA MET A 160 10.63 -1.83 -15.04
C MET A 160 10.30 -3.00 -14.12
N GLY A 161 9.02 -3.36 -13.95
CA GLY A 161 8.59 -4.47 -13.12
C GLY A 161 8.66 -4.18 -11.61
N PHE A 162 8.08 -3.05 -11.17
CA PHE A 162 7.89 -2.74 -9.76
C PHE A 162 6.41 -2.52 -9.42
N TYR A 163 6.04 -2.63 -8.14
CA TYR A 163 4.65 -2.53 -7.69
C TYR A 163 4.34 -1.15 -7.16
N VAL A 164 3.14 -0.62 -7.46
CA VAL A 164 2.67 0.68 -6.97
C VAL A 164 1.54 0.43 -5.98
N VAL A 165 1.66 0.96 -4.77
CA VAL A 165 0.63 0.85 -3.72
C VAL A 165 0.09 2.25 -3.41
N PRO A 166 -1.15 2.57 -3.81
CA PRO A 166 -1.76 3.86 -3.51
C PRO A 166 -2.00 4.02 -2.01
N ARG A 167 -1.74 5.22 -1.48
CA ARG A 167 -1.89 5.52 -0.06
C ARG A 167 -2.50 6.91 0.13
N GLY A 168 -3.63 6.96 0.84
CA GLY A 168 -4.19 8.17 1.43
C GLY A 168 -3.51 8.49 2.77
N GLY A 169 -4.29 8.53 3.84
CA GLY A 169 -3.78 8.72 5.20
C GLY A 169 -3.24 7.46 5.90
N GLY A 170 -3.33 6.28 5.27
CA GLY A 170 -2.89 5.02 5.88
C GLY A 170 -3.73 4.56 7.08
N SER A 171 -4.94 5.08 7.25
CA SER A 171 -5.84 4.76 8.37
C SER A 171 -6.70 3.51 8.14
N GLY A 172 -6.45 2.74 7.08
CA GLY A 172 -7.22 1.55 6.74
C GLY A 172 -6.92 0.38 7.67
N LEU A 173 -7.90 -0.51 7.85
CA LEU A 173 -7.80 -1.72 8.69
C LEU A 173 -7.91 -3.01 7.84
N THR A 174 -7.66 -2.90 6.54
CA THR A 174 -7.80 -3.98 5.55
C THR A 174 -6.44 -4.47 5.03
N GLY A 175 -5.37 -3.72 5.26
CA GLY A 175 -4.06 -3.97 4.67
C GLY A 175 -3.89 -3.41 3.25
N GLY A 176 -4.89 -2.69 2.72
CA GLY A 176 -4.89 -2.21 1.33
C GLY A 176 -3.78 -1.21 0.98
N ALA A 177 -3.20 -0.55 1.98
CA ALA A 177 -2.09 0.39 1.80
C ALA A 177 -0.72 -0.19 2.20
N ILE A 178 -0.62 -1.50 2.43
CA ILE A 178 0.61 -2.19 2.84
C ILE A 178 1.38 -2.68 1.59
N PRO A 179 2.68 -2.40 1.49
CA PRO A 179 3.53 -3.06 0.50
C PRO A 179 3.65 -4.56 0.81
N ALA A 180 2.96 -5.38 0.03
CA ALA A 180 2.94 -6.84 0.20
C ALA A 180 4.05 -7.57 -0.59
N ARG A 181 4.76 -6.88 -1.50
CA ARG A 181 5.76 -7.47 -2.39
C ARG A 181 7.07 -6.69 -2.37
N ARG A 182 8.17 -7.40 -2.68
CA ARG A 182 9.46 -6.75 -2.92
C ARG A 182 9.34 -5.81 -4.11
N ARG A 183 10.17 -4.77 -4.12
CA ARG A 183 10.14 -3.72 -5.15
C ARG A 183 8.77 -3.02 -5.22
N SER A 184 8.11 -2.82 -4.08
CA SER A 184 6.96 -1.92 -3.98
C SER A 184 7.40 -0.48 -3.76
N VAL A 185 6.68 0.46 -4.36
CA VAL A 185 6.72 1.89 -4.04
C VAL A 185 5.36 2.32 -3.51
N ILE A 186 5.34 3.30 -2.62
CA ILE A 186 4.12 3.89 -2.10
C ILE A 186 3.78 5.10 -2.96
N LEU A 187 2.55 5.17 -3.48
CA LEU A 187 2.02 6.34 -4.16
C LEU A 187 1.16 7.14 -3.16
N SER A 188 1.80 8.08 -2.47
CA SER A 188 1.16 8.94 -1.48
C SER A 188 0.35 10.05 -2.14
N MET A 189 -0.95 10.08 -1.90
CA MET A 189 -1.82 11.15 -2.40
C MET A 189 -1.70 12.45 -1.59
N SER A 190 -0.80 12.49 -0.61
CA SER A 190 -0.70 13.57 0.40
C SER A 190 -0.37 14.97 -0.15
N ARG A 191 0.04 15.10 -1.42
CA ARG A 191 0.27 16.41 -2.07
C ARG A 191 -0.91 16.87 -2.96
N MET A 192 -1.79 15.96 -3.38
CA MET A 192 -2.98 16.29 -4.17
C MET A 192 -4.16 16.64 -3.24
N LYS A 193 -4.11 17.83 -2.63
CA LYS A 193 -5.02 18.28 -1.55
C LYS A 193 -5.92 19.48 -1.90
N ALA A 194 -6.07 19.81 -3.18
CA ALA A 194 -6.94 20.92 -3.58
C ALA A 194 -8.42 20.52 -3.53
N ILE A 195 -9.25 21.38 -2.94
CA ILE A 195 -10.71 21.38 -3.17
C ILE A 195 -10.96 22.36 -4.31
N THR A 196 -11.38 21.84 -5.46
CA THR A 196 -11.50 22.62 -6.70
C THR A 196 -12.82 23.39 -6.79
N SER A 197 -13.90 22.85 -6.21
CA SER A 197 -15.19 23.55 -6.14
C SER A 197 -16.09 23.02 -5.03
N VAL A 198 -16.96 23.90 -4.52
CA VAL A 198 -18.10 23.56 -3.65
C VAL A 198 -19.32 24.30 -4.19
N ASP A 199 -20.19 23.57 -4.88
CA ASP A 199 -21.39 24.08 -5.54
C ASP A 199 -22.62 23.79 -4.67
N ALA A 200 -23.21 24.83 -4.09
CA ALA A 200 -24.37 24.71 -3.19
C ALA A 200 -25.66 24.36 -3.94
N GLU A 201 -25.82 24.84 -5.16
CA GLU A 201 -27.03 24.59 -5.97
C GLU A 201 -27.04 23.13 -6.44
N LYS A 202 -25.91 22.67 -6.97
CA LYS A 202 -25.74 21.28 -7.40
C LYS A 202 -25.48 20.34 -6.23
N LYS A 203 -25.22 20.84 -5.03
CA LYS A 203 -24.80 20.07 -3.84
C LYS A 203 -23.63 19.13 -4.15
N LEU A 204 -22.60 19.66 -4.81
CA LEU A 204 -21.40 18.92 -5.21
C LEU A 204 -20.15 19.54 -4.62
N LEU A 205 -19.24 18.70 -4.13
CA LEU A 205 -17.89 19.08 -3.75
C LEU A 205 -16.92 18.33 -4.66
N CYS A 206 -16.09 19.06 -5.41
CA CYS A 206 -15.04 18.49 -6.23
C CYS A 206 -13.69 18.74 -5.55
N ALA A 207 -12.88 17.68 -5.45
CA ALA A 207 -11.63 17.70 -4.72
C ALA A 207 -10.67 16.63 -5.22
N GLN A 208 -9.38 16.86 -4.99
CA GLN A 208 -8.34 15.87 -5.22
C GLN A 208 -8.36 14.78 -4.14
N THR A 209 -7.85 13.59 -4.50
CA THR A 209 -7.93 12.36 -3.69
C THR A 209 -7.19 12.41 -2.35
N GLY A 210 -6.23 13.32 -2.20
CA GLY A 210 -5.45 13.53 -0.99
C GLY A 210 -6.12 14.42 0.05
N VAL A 211 -7.23 15.08 -0.29
CA VAL A 211 -7.98 15.93 0.66
C VAL A 211 -8.43 15.07 1.85
N ILE A 212 -8.11 15.54 3.06
CA ILE A 212 -8.56 14.91 4.30
C ILE A 212 -10.07 15.07 4.44
N THR A 213 -10.76 14.01 4.82
CA THR A 213 -12.23 13.96 4.89
C THR A 213 -12.78 15.08 5.77
N LEU A 214 -12.19 15.33 6.94
CA LEU A 214 -12.60 16.42 7.82
C LEU A 214 -12.46 17.80 7.16
N THR A 215 -11.44 18.02 6.33
CA THR A 215 -11.28 19.26 5.56
C THR A 215 -12.39 19.42 4.52
N ALA A 216 -12.79 18.33 3.85
CA ALA A 216 -13.91 18.34 2.91
C ALA A 216 -15.25 18.61 3.62
N ILE A 217 -15.48 17.98 4.78
CA ILE A 217 -16.66 18.23 5.63
C ILE A 217 -16.75 19.71 6.00
N ALA A 218 -15.65 20.29 6.49
CA ALA A 218 -15.62 21.71 6.87
C ALA A 218 -15.84 22.64 5.66
N ALA A 219 -15.33 22.28 4.48
CA ALA A 219 -15.53 23.06 3.26
C ALA A 219 -17.00 23.05 2.81
N ALA A 220 -17.66 21.90 2.86
CA ALA A 220 -19.10 21.77 2.58
C ALA A 220 -19.94 22.57 3.59
N ALA A 221 -19.63 22.47 4.88
CA ALA A 221 -20.35 23.18 5.94
C ALA A 221 -20.33 24.71 5.77
N ARG A 222 -19.22 25.30 5.29
CA ARG A 222 -19.13 26.74 4.97
C ARG A 222 -20.08 27.19 3.85
N LYS A 223 -20.64 26.26 3.08
CA LYS A 223 -21.65 26.50 2.05
C LYS A 223 -23.04 26.03 2.48
N ASN A 224 -23.26 25.80 3.77
CA ASN A 224 -24.50 25.24 4.34
C ASN A 224 -24.86 23.86 3.74
N LEU A 225 -23.85 23.08 3.36
CA LEU A 225 -24.00 21.71 2.90
C LEU A 225 -23.50 20.71 3.96
N LEU A 226 -24.06 19.51 3.93
CA LEU A 226 -23.60 18.37 4.70
C LEU A 226 -22.87 17.39 3.77
N LEU A 227 -21.57 17.16 4.01
CA LEU A 227 -20.88 15.99 3.45
C LEU A 227 -21.14 14.80 4.37
N THR A 228 -21.78 13.77 3.85
CA THR A 228 -22.36 12.64 4.59
C THR A 228 -21.39 11.49 4.81
N VAL A 229 -20.25 11.47 4.10
CA VAL A 229 -19.21 10.46 4.28
C VAL A 229 -18.37 10.81 5.51
N ASP A 230 -18.64 10.14 6.64
CA ASP A 230 -18.14 10.52 7.97
C ASP A 230 -17.43 9.38 8.75
N PRO A 231 -16.48 8.63 8.15
CA PRO A 231 -15.80 7.53 8.83
C PRO A 231 -15.19 7.96 10.17
N ALA A 232 -15.05 7.03 11.11
CA ALA A 232 -14.44 7.30 12.41
C ALA A 232 -13.04 7.93 12.28
N SER A 233 -12.30 7.54 11.24
CA SER A 233 -10.98 8.04 10.88
C SER A 233 -10.97 9.36 10.09
N LYS A 234 -12.08 10.09 9.97
CA LYS A 234 -12.21 11.32 9.13
C LYS A 234 -11.12 12.39 9.31
N ALA A 235 -10.47 12.44 10.48
CA ALA A 235 -9.35 13.35 10.74
C ALA A 235 -8.04 12.92 10.06
N ALA A 236 -7.93 11.64 9.69
CA ALA A 236 -6.77 11.04 9.04
C ALA A 236 -7.08 10.47 7.64
N SER A 237 -8.30 10.00 7.37
CA SER A 237 -8.66 9.42 6.07
C SER A 237 -8.75 10.48 4.98
N SER A 238 -8.35 10.13 3.75
CA SER A 238 -8.50 11.00 2.59
C SER A 238 -9.70 10.58 1.73
N LEU A 239 -10.22 11.50 0.91
CA LEU A 239 -11.35 11.22 0.02
C LEU A 239 -11.06 10.04 -0.92
N GLY A 240 -9.86 9.94 -1.48
CA GLY A 240 -9.49 8.81 -2.34
C GLY A 240 -9.48 7.48 -1.59
N GLY A 241 -9.04 7.47 -0.33
CA GLY A 241 -9.12 6.28 0.52
C GLY A 241 -10.57 5.89 0.84
N ASN A 242 -11.45 6.87 1.07
CA ASN A 242 -12.87 6.60 1.29
C ASN A 242 -13.52 5.96 0.06
N ILE A 243 -13.16 6.42 -1.14
CA ILE A 243 -13.64 5.84 -2.40
C ILE A 243 -13.13 4.40 -2.54
N ALA A 244 -11.82 4.17 -2.38
CA ALA A 244 -11.20 2.85 -2.53
C ALA A 244 -11.75 1.80 -1.54
N GLU A 245 -12.13 2.22 -0.33
CA GLU A 245 -12.63 1.31 0.72
C GLU A 245 -14.16 1.28 0.82
N ASN A 246 -14.87 2.02 -0.04
CA ASN A 246 -16.28 2.36 0.10
C ASN A 246 -16.64 2.70 1.55
N ALA A 247 -15.94 3.69 2.12
CA ALA A 247 -16.01 3.98 3.54
C ALA A 247 -17.40 4.47 3.96
N GLY A 248 -17.76 4.17 5.20
CA GLY A 248 -18.97 4.65 5.86
C GLY A 248 -18.68 5.03 7.30
N GLY A 249 -19.55 5.83 7.88
CA GLY A 249 -19.56 6.19 9.30
C GLY A 249 -20.98 6.23 9.84
N PRO A 250 -21.22 6.84 11.00
CA PRO A 250 -22.54 6.94 11.61
C PRO A 250 -23.65 7.46 10.68
N PHE A 251 -23.34 8.31 9.70
CA PHE A 251 -24.34 8.84 8.78
C PHE A 251 -24.82 7.83 7.71
N CYS A 252 -24.17 6.66 7.58
CA CYS A 252 -24.55 5.69 6.54
C CYS A 252 -25.94 5.08 6.72
N PHE A 253 -26.50 5.11 7.93
CA PHE A 253 -27.86 4.64 8.18
C PHE A 253 -28.88 5.39 7.32
N GLU A 254 -28.75 6.71 7.24
CA GLU A 254 -29.63 7.59 6.45
C GLU A 254 -29.09 7.83 5.04
N TYR A 255 -27.79 8.15 4.92
CA TYR A 255 -27.21 8.69 3.68
C TYR A 255 -26.33 7.70 2.90
N GLY A 256 -26.17 6.48 3.41
CA GLY A 256 -25.34 5.46 2.79
C GLY A 256 -23.83 5.67 2.93
N THR A 257 -23.08 4.82 2.23
CA THR A 257 -21.62 4.78 2.19
C THR A 257 -21.06 5.72 1.12
N THR A 258 -19.74 5.68 0.89
CA THR A 258 -19.10 6.53 -0.12
C THR A 258 -19.68 6.31 -1.52
N LEU A 259 -19.98 5.05 -1.89
CA LEU A 259 -20.62 4.70 -3.16
C LEU A 259 -21.96 5.43 -3.37
N ASP A 260 -22.74 5.61 -2.30
CA ASP A 260 -24.04 6.26 -2.35
C ASP A 260 -23.95 7.78 -2.57
N ASN A 261 -22.77 8.36 -2.35
CA ASN A 261 -22.54 9.79 -2.40
C ASN A 261 -21.65 10.22 -3.59
N ILE A 262 -21.02 9.26 -4.27
CA ILE A 262 -20.09 9.56 -5.35
C ILE A 262 -20.83 9.94 -6.63
N HIS A 263 -20.52 11.13 -7.16
CA HIS A 263 -21.09 11.61 -8.41
C HIS A 263 -20.21 11.24 -9.62
N SER A 264 -18.90 11.49 -9.53
CA SER A 264 -17.92 11.03 -10.51
C SER A 264 -16.51 11.03 -9.93
N TYR A 265 -15.59 10.34 -10.57
CA TYR A 265 -14.17 10.36 -10.24
C TYR A 265 -13.30 9.98 -11.45
N THR A 266 -12.05 10.41 -11.42
CA THR A 266 -11.03 10.06 -12.41
C THR A 266 -10.12 8.97 -11.84
N MET A 267 -9.81 7.95 -12.64
CA MET A 267 -8.92 6.85 -12.26
C MET A 267 -7.81 6.68 -13.30
N VAL A 268 -6.60 6.34 -12.83
CA VAL A 268 -5.50 5.83 -13.68
C VAL A 268 -5.48 4.31 -13.54
N LEU A 269 -5.65 3.61 -14.67
CA LEU A 269 -5.64 2.15 -14.74
C LEU A 269 -4.21 1.58 -14.74
N PRO A 270 -4.02 0.27 -14.48
CA PRO A 270 -2.70 -0.38 -14.49
C PRO A 270 -1.94 -0.28 -15.82
N ASP A 271 -2.62 -0.05 -16.93
CA ASP A 271 -2.03 0.21 -18.25
C ASP A 271 -1.75 1.71 -18.50
N ALA A 272 -1.83 2.53 -17.45
CA ALA A 272 -1.68 3.97 -17.44
C ALA A 272 -2.73 4.76 -18.25
N ARG A 273 -3.82 4.13 -18.71
CA ARG A 273 -4.97 4.87 -19.27
C ARG A 273 -5.70 5.64 -18.16
N VAL A 274 -6.30 6.76 -18.55
CA VAL A 274 -7.17 7.55 -17.67
C VAL A 274 -8.61 7.31 -18.08
N ILE A 275 -9.45 7.03 -17.09
CA ILE A 275 -10.90 6.93 -17.25
C ILE A 275 -11.60 7.90 -16.32
N GLU A 276 -12.81 8.30 -16.69
CA GLU A 276 -13.74 8.97 -15.80
C GLU A 276 -14.95 8.06 -15.56
N VAL A 277 -15.24 7.80 -14.30
CA VAL A 277 -16.43 7.06 -13.89
C VAL A 277 -17.47 8.06 -13.43
N ARG A 278 -18.70 8.00 -13.95
CA ARG A 278 -19.81 8.89 -13.61
C ARG A 278 -21.02 8.11 -13.18
N ARG A 279 -21.62 8.50 -12.05
CA ARG A 279 -22.90 7.95 -11.61
C ARG A 279 -24.03 8.60 -12.39
N ARG A 280 -24.70 7.80 -13.21
CA ARG A 280 -25.85 8.22 -14.02
C ARG A 280 -27.03 8.54 -13.10
N ASP A 281 -27.72 9.65 -13.40
CA ASP A 281 -28.97 10.06 -12.74
C ASP A 281 -28.95 9.96 -11.21
N HIS A 282 -27.85 10.42 -10.59
CA HIS A 282 -27.64 10.29 -9.15
C HIS A 282 -28.84 10.85 -8.34
N PRO A 283 -29.56 10.02 -7.57
CA PRO A 283 -30.86 10.39 -7.00
C PRO A 283 -30.75 11.25 -5.73
N ARG A 284 -29.53 11.42 -5.21
CA ARG A 284 -29.17 12.25 -4.03
C ARG A 284 -29.72 11.71 -2.72
N HIS A 285 -29.99 10.41 -2.69
CA HIS A 285 -30.18 9.63 -1.49
C HIS A 285 -29.40 8.32 -1.62
N LYS A 286 -29.40 7.57 -0.52
CA LYS A 286 -28.82 6.23 -0.43
C LYS A 286 -29.47 5.28 -1.44
N ILE A 287 -28.70 4.38 -2.05
CA ILE A 287 -29.20 3.37 -2.98
C ILE A 287 -30.10 2.40 -2.23
N LEU A 288 -31.38 2.34 -2.61
CA LEU A 288 -32.38 1.47 -2.00
C LEU A 288 -32.32 0.05 -2.58
N PRO A 289 -32.78 -0.99 -1.84
CA PRO A 289 -32.69 -2.38 -2.30
C PRO A 289 -33.30 -2.67 -3.68
N GLU A 290 -34.39 -1.98 -4.01
CA GLU A 290 -35.13 -2.08 -5.27
C GLU A 290 -34.54 -1.25 -6.42
N GLU A 291 -33.56 -0.40 -6.14
CA GLU A 291 -32.95 0.47 -7.13
C GLU A 291 -31.78 -0.21 -7.84
N THR A 292 -31.41 0.34 -9.00
CA THR A 292 -30.18 -0.01 -9.69
C THR A 292 -29.32 1.24 -9.83
N ALA A 293 -28.12 1.21 -9.26
CA ALA A 293 -27.13 2.26 -9.46
C ALA A 293 -26.34 1.99 -10.74
N VAL A 294 -26.23 2.99 -11.61
CA VAL A 294 -25.56 2.86 -12.91
C VAL A 294 -24.34 3.78 -12.96
N PHE A 295 -23.20 3.23 -13.34
CA PHE A 295 -21.92 3.92 -13.47
C PHE A 295 -21.42 3.81 -14.91
N ASP A 296 -21.27 4.95 -15.57
CA ASP A 296 -20.75 5.05 -16.92
C ASP A 296 -19.25 5.36 -16.89
N ILE A 297 -18.48 4.58 -17.63
CA ILE A 297 -17.03 4.71 -17.73
C ILE A 297 -16.69 5.32 -19.08
N TYR A 298 -16.02 6.48 -19.03
CA TYR A 298 -15.59 7.22 -20.19
C TYR A 298 -14.07 7.15 -20.31
N ASP A 299 -13.56 7.05 -21.53
CA ASP A 299 -12.14 7.25 -21.79
C ASP A 299 -11.74 8.74 -21.71
N ARG A 300 -10.46 9.02 -21.98
CA ARG A 300 -9.90 10.37 -21.95
C ARG A 300 -10.54 11.32 -22.97
N ASP A 301 -11.05 10.81 -24.08
CA ASP A 301 -11.67 11.59 -25.14
C ASP A 301 -13.17 11.83 -24.87
N GLY A 302 -13.69 11.26 -23.78
CA GLY A 302 -15.10 11.36 -23.39
C GLY A 302 -16.00 10.34 -24.08
N THR A 303 -15.42 9.31 -24.69
CA THR A 303 -16.18 8.21 -25.29
C THR A 303 -16.61 7.24 -24.21
N LEU A 304 -17.90 6.88 -24.18
CA LEU A 304 -18.42 5.85 -23.29
C LEU A 304 -17.84 4.48 -23.71
N THR A 305 -17.09 3.84 -22.81
CA THR A 305 -16.46 2.54 -23.08
C THR A 305 -17.19 1.39 -22.39
N GLU A 306 -17.79 1.64 -21.23
CA GLU A 306 -18.41 0.60 -20.41
C GLU A 306 -19.50 1.21 -19.51
N THR A 307 -20.51 0.41 -19.17
CA THR A 307 -21.53 0.76 -18.18
C THR A 307 -21.63 -0.39 -17.17
N ILE A 308 -21.49 -0.06 -15.89
CA ILE A 308 -21.66 -0.99 -14.77
C ILE A 308 -22.99 -0.69 -14.09
N SER A 309 -23.81 -1.72 -13.89
CA SER A 309 -25.09 -1.63 -13.17
C SER A 309 -25.03 -2.50 -11.92
N LEU A 310 -25.37 -1.92 -10.76
CA LEU A 310 -25.37 -2.60 -9.47
C LEU A 310 -26.77 -2.56 -8.87
N ALA A 311 -27.38 -3.72 -8.63
CA ALA A 311 -28.66 -3.77 -7.94
C ALA A 311 -28.47 -3.47 -6.45
N GLY A 312 -29.39 -2.71 -5.84
CA GLY A 312 -29.31 -2.34 -4.43
C GLY A 312 -29.17 -3.54 -3.49
N GLY A 313 -29.86 -4.64 -3.78
CA GLY A 313 -29.75 -5.90 -3.06
C GLY A 313 -28.39 -6.62 -3.19
N GLU A 314 -27.58 -6.31 -4.20
CA GLU A 314 -26.20 -6.82 -4.35
C GLU A 314 -25.19 -5.95 -3.60
N ILE A 315 -25.51 -4.66 -3.45
CA ILE A 315 -24.72 -3.71 -2.67
C ILE A 315 -24.92 -3.96 -1.19
N ARG A 316 -26.15 -4.22 -0.74
CA ARG A 316 -26.49 -4.42 0.69
C ARG A 316 -27.24 -5.72 0.88
N GLY A 317 -26.62 -6.65 1.62
CA GLY A 317 -27.24 -7.92 1.94
C GLY A 317 -28.48 -7.75 2.83
N PRO A 318 -29.59 -8.45 2.56
CA PRO A 318 -30.78 -8.39 3.39
C PRO A 318 -30.53 -8.97 4.79
N GLY A 319 -31.22 -8.43 5.81
CA GLY A 319 -31.26 -9.02 7.15
C GLY A 319 -30.05 -8.75 8.06
N LEU A 320 -29.09 -7.91 7.64
CA LEU A 320 -27.86 -7.67 8.42
C LEU A 320 -28.02 -6.67 9.59
N GLY A 321 -29.18 -6.03 9.76
CA GLY A 321 -29.50 -5.12 10.87
C GLY A 321 -28.60 -3.87 10.98
N LYS A 322 -27.65 -3.72 10.06
CA LYS A 322 -26.67 -2.62 9.92
C LYS A 322 -26.44 -2.38 8.44
N ASP A 323 -26.00 -1.18 8.09
CA ASP A 323 -25.71 -0.83 6.69
C ASP A 323 -24.37 -1.41 6.23
N VAL A 324 -24.35 -2.74 6.00
CA VAL A 324 -23.16 -3.47 5.56
C VAL A 324 -23.20 -3.60 4.04
N SER A 325 -22.26 -2.94 3.37
CA SER A 325 -22.10 -3.06 1.93
C SER A 325 -21.16 -4.20 1.53
N ASN A 326 -21.47 -4.85 0.41
CA ASN A 326 -20.52 -5.65 -0.34
C ASN A 326 -19.35 -4.76 -0.78
N LYS A 327 -18.12 -5.24 -0.62
CA LYS A 327 -16.90 -4.50 -0.97
C LYS A 327 -16.37 -4.83 -2.37
N TYR A 328 -16.86 -5.90 -3.00
CA TYR A 328 -16.48 -6.26 -4.37
C TYR A 328 -17.14 -5.37 -5.42
N LEU A 329 -18.38 -4.90 -5.16
CA LEU A 329 -19.11 -3.93 -5.99
C LEU A 329 -19.10 -4.23 -7.50
N GLY A 330 -19.15 -5.51 -7.88
CA GLY A 330 -19.19 -5.93 -9.28
C GLY A 330 -17.90 -5.65 -10.08
N GLY A 331 -16.79 -5.30 -9.41
CA GLY A 331 -15.54 -4.91 -10.06
C GLY A 331 -15.37 -3.40 -10.32
N LEU A 332 -16.31 -2.58 -9.83
CA LEU A 332 -16.22 -1.11 -9.79
C LEU A 332 -15.13 -0.62 -8.80
#